data_AF-A0A847D5H9-F1
#
_entry.id   AF-A0A847D5H9-F1
#
_cell.length_a   1.000
_cell.length_b   1.000
_cell.length_c   1.000
_cell.angle_alpha   90.00
_cell.angle_beta   90.00
_cell.angle_gamma   90.00
#
_symmetry.space_group_name_H-M   'P 1'
#
loop_
_entity.id
_entity.type
_entity.pdbx_description
1 polymer ?
#
loop_
_entity_poly.entity_id
_entity_poly.type
_entity_poly.pdbx_seq_one_letter_code
_entity_poly.pdbx_strand_id
1 'polypeptide(L)' 'RLVHTFNGVILLGIGIGLTGMYGGLFASYQYGTPPGATITLVFVSMFILTSIYKVLVEKK' A
#
# COMPACT_ATOMS: atom_id res chain seq x y z
N ARG A 1 -12.18 14.45 -2.51
CA ARG A 1 -11.65 15.38 -3.54
C ARG A 1 -10.30 16.01 -3.10
N LEU A 2 -9.38 15.23 -2.52
CA LEU A 2 -8.15 15.80 -1.93
C LEU A 2 -6.97 15.93 -2.91
N VAL A 3 -7.07 15.44 -4.15
CA VAL A 3 -5.98 15.55 -5.13
C VAL A 3 -6.49 16.30 -6.35
N HIS A 4 -6.21 17.60 -6.40
CA HIS A 4 -6.74 18.54 -7.38
C HIS A 4 -5.91 18.61 -8.67
N THR A 5 -4.82 17.82 -8.76
CA THR A 5 -3.88 17.86 -9.90
C THR A 5 -3.38 16.44 -10.20
N PHE A 6 -3.46 16.04 -11.47
CA PHE A 6 -3.03 14.73 -11.99
C PHE A 6 -1.60 14.35 -11.54
N ASN A 7 -0.67 15.32 -11.55
CA ASN A 7 0.70 15.12 -11.05
C ASN A 7 0.76 14.72 -9.56
N GLY A 8 -0.13 15.26 -8.72
CA GLY A 8 -0.18 14.91 -7.30
C GLY A 8 -0.61 13.46 -7.07
N VAL A 9 -1.53 12.95 -7.90
CA VAL A 9 -1.97 11.55 -7.83
C VAL A 9 -0.82 10.62 -8.23
N ILE A 10 -0.11 10.97 -9.31
CA ILE A 10 1.04 10.20 -9.78
C ILE A 10 2.13 10.15 -8.71
N LEU A 11 2.48 11.28 -8.12
CA LEU A 11 3.54 11.34 -7.11
C LEU A 11 3.18 10.53 -5.86
N LEU A 12 1.91 10.59 -5.42
CA LEU A 12 1.42 9.75 -4.33
C LEU A 12 1.42 8.26 -4.70
N GLY A 13 1.01 7.90 -5.91
CA GLY A 13 1.02 6.53 -6.39
C GLY A 13 2.44 5.94 -6.44
N ILE A 14 3.42 6.71 -6.91
CA ILE A 14 4.84 6.33 -6.90
C ILE A 14 5.32 6.14 -5.45
N GLY A 15 5.02 7.07 -4.55
CA GLY A 15 5.42 6.98 -3.15
C GLY A 15 4.85 5.75 -2.44
N ILE A 16 3.56 5.46 -2.64
CA ILE A 16 2.89 4.28 -2.08
C ILE A 16 3.48 2.99 -2.67
N GLY A 17 3.69 2.95 -3.99
CA GLY A 17 4.26 1.79 -4.68
C GLY A 17 5.68 1.46 -4.21
N LEU A 18 6.54 2.48 -4.09
CA LEU A 18 7.89 2.33 -3.56
C LEU A 18 7.86 1.83 -2.11
N THR A 19 7.07 2.48 -1.25
CA THR A 19 6.99 2.12 0.18
C THR A 19 6.48 0.68 0.36
N GLY A 20 5.46 0.27 -0.41
CA GLY A 20 4.93 -1.10 -0.37
C GLY A 20 5.93 -2.14 -0.85
N MET A 21 6.67 -1.86 -1.92
CA MET A 21 7.68 -2.77 -2.45
C MET A 21 8.88 -2.90 -1.51
N TYR A 22 9.44 -1.79 -1.03
CA TYR A 22 10.57 -1.82 -0.09
C TYR A 22 10.18 -2.47 1.24
N GLY A 23 8.97 -2.21 1.75
CA GLY A 23 8.44 -2.88 2.95
C GLY A 23 8.29 -4.39 2.76
N GLY A 24 7.76 -4.83 1.60
CA GLY A 24 7.64 -6.25 1.28
C GLY A 24 8.98 -6.96 1.09
N LEU A 25 9.96 -6.29 0.49
CA LEU A 25 11.33 -6.81 0.37
C LEU A 25 12.02 -6.93 1.73
N PHE A 26 11.87 -5.92 2.60
CA PHE A 26 12.44 -5.96 3.95
C PHE A 26 11.82 -7.08 4.79
N ALA A 27 10.49 -7.24 4.73
CA ALA A 27 9.80 -8.34 5.38
C ALA A 27 10.22 -9.71 4.80
N SER A 28 10.34 -9.82 3.48
CA SER A 28 10.82 -11.05 2.82
C SER A 28 12.21 -11.43 3.30
N TYR A 29 13.11 -10.46 3.43
CA TYR A 29 14.49 -10.68 3.88
C TYR A 29 14.55 -11.24 5.30
N GLN A 30 13.69 -10.76 6.20
CA GLN A 30 13.65 -11.23 7.59
C GLN A 30 12.97 -12.59 7.74
N TYR A 31 11.91 -12.84 6.98
CA TYR A 31 11.12 -14.08 7.09
C TYR A 31 11.57 -15.20 6.14
N GLY A 32 12.57 -14.94 5.27
CA GLY A 32 13.06 -15.90 4.27
C GLY A 32 11.99 -16.36 3.28
N THR A 33 10.88 -15.61 3.17
CA THR A 33 9.75 -15.95 2.30
C THR A 33 9.99 -15.44 0.88
N PRO A 34 9.43 -16.08 -0.17
CA PRO A 34 9.62 -15.62 -1.54
C PRO A 34 9.21 -14.14 -1.70
N PRO A 35 10.09 -13.27 -2.22
CA PRO A 35 9.88 -11.82 -2.19
C PRO A 35 8.63 -11.38 -2.94
N GLY A 36 8.28 -12.07 -4.02
CA GLY A 36 7.03 -11.81 -4.75
C GLY A 36 5.78 -12.05 -3.89
N ALA A 37 5.77 -13.11 -3.07
CA ALA A 37 4.64 -13.42 -2.20
C ALA A 37 4.51 -12.42 -1.05
N THR A 38 5.62 -11.94 -0.50
CA THR A 38 5.60 -10.98 0.61
C THR A 38 5.16 -9.60 0.14
N ILE A 39 5.61 -9.16 -1.04
CA ILE A 39 5.18 -7.88 -1.64
C ILE A 39 3.67 -7.90 -1.92
N THR A 40 3.13 -8.98 -2.50
CA THR A 40 1.69 -9.07 -2.76
C THR A 40 0.88 -9.07 -1.46
N LEU A 41 1.34 -9.76 -0.42
CA LEU A 41 0.70 -9.77 0.90
C LEU A 41 0.65 -8.37 1.53
N VAL A 42 1.73 -7.59 1.39
CA VAL A 42 1.79 -6.19 1.86
C VAL A 42 0.75 -5.33 1.14
N PHE A 43 0.64 -5.43 -0.19
CA PHE A 43 -0.38 -4.67 -0.93
C PHE A 43 -1.81 -5.11 -0.58
N VAL A 44 -2.06 -6.41 -0.43
CA VAL A 44 -3.36 -6.93 0.02
C VAL A 44 -3.70 -6.41 1.42
N SER A 45 -2.73 -6.38 2.33
CA SER A 45 -2.95 -5.83 3.68
C SER A 45 -3.28 -4.33 3.65
N MET A 46 -2.60 -3.54 2.81
CA MET A 46 -2.95 -2.13 2.58
C MET A 46 -4.36 -1.97 1.99
N PHE A 47 -4.75 -2.84 1.06
CA PHE A 47 -6.09 -2.83 0.48
C PHE A 47 -7.18 -3.11 1.53
N ILE A 48 -6.95 -4.08 2.41
CA ILE A 48 -7.87 -4.39 3.51
C ILE A 48 -7.94 -3.21 4.49
N LEU A 49 -6.80 -2.63 4.88
CA LEU A 49 -6.75 -1.48 5.79
C LEU A 49 -7.49 -0.26 5.21
N THR A 50 -7.26 0.06 3.95
CA THR A 50 -7.95 1.16 3.27
C THR A 50 -9.45 0.89 3.10
N SER A 51 -9.84 -0.36 2.85
CA SER A 51 -11.26 -0.76 2.79
C SER A 51 -11.94 -0.60 4.14
N ILE A 52 -11.31 -1.05 5.23
CA ILE A 52 -11.83 -0.87 6.59
C ILE A 52 -11.91 0.61 6.94
N TYR A 53 -10.85 1.38 6.64
CA TYR A 53 -10.82 2.82 6.89
C TYR A 53 -11.95 3.54 6.16
N LYS A 54 -12.20 3.20 4.89
CA LYS A 54 -13.31 3.75 4.12
C LYS A 54 -14.65 3.44 4.78
N VAL A 55 -14.89 2.18 5.14
CA VAL A 55 -16.14 1.77 5.83
C VAL A 55 -16.32 2.50 7.16
N LEU A 56 -15.25 2.72 7.93
CA LEU A 56 -15.30 3.39 9.22
C LEU A 56 -15.57 4.89 9.11
N VAL A 57 -14.95 5.56 8.13
CA VAL A 57 -15.14 6.99 7.86
C VAL A 57 -16.51 7.25 7.24
N GLU A 58 -17.00 6.37 6.37
CA GLU A 58 -18.28 6.52 5.66
C GLU A 58 -19.49 6.16 6.53
N LYS A 59 -19.28 5.44 7.65
CA LYS A 59 -20.28 5.22 8.69
C LYS A 59 -20.45 6.39 9.67
N LYS A 60 -19.61 7.42 9.59
CA LYS A 60 -19.60 8.57 10.51
C LYS A 60 -20.08 9.82 9.79
#